data_AF-A0A1M7QNY9-F1
#
_entry.id   AF-A0A1M7QNY9-F1
#
_cell.length_a   1.000
_cell.length_b   1.000
_cell.length_c   1.000
_cell.angle_alpha   90.00
_cell.angle_beta   90.00
_cell.angle_gamma   90.00
#
_symmetry.space_group_name_H-M   'P 1'
#
loop_
_entity.id
_entity.type
_entity.pdbx_description
1 polymer ?
#
loop_
_entity_poly.entity_id
_entity_poly.type
_entity_poly.pdbx_seq_one_letter_code
_entity_poly.pdbx_strand_id
1 'polypeptide(L)' 'MQIENDLATEVIGASITVHKTLGPGLLESAYKEFLFYELFKKGLYVEKEKPLHWYIKKLEWIAGTGLI' A
#
# COMPACT_ATOMS: atom_id res chain seq x y z
N MET A 1 -8.63 2.30 -19.45
CA MET A 1 -8.75 3.44 -18.51
C MET A 1 -9.89 3.27 -17.51
N GLN A 2 -11.05 2.67 -17.86
CA GLN A 2 -12.14 2.43 -16.90
C GLN A 2 -11.80 1.48 -15.75
N ILE A 3 -11.12 0.35 -16.02
CA ILE A 3 -10.81 -0.66 -14.99
C ILE A 3 -9.96 -0.10 -13.84
N GLU A 4 -8.98 0.76 -14.13
CA GLU A 4 -8.17 1.43 -13.12
C GLU A 4 -9.01 2.35 -12.23
N ASN A 5 -9.92 3.12 -12.82
CA ASN A 5 -10.80 4.02 -12.09
C ASN A 5 -11.80 3.27 -11.20
N ASP A 6 -12.33 2.15 -11.69
CA ASP A 6 -13.25 1.31 -10.93
C ASP A 6 -12.51 0.68 -9.73
N LEU A 7 -11.30 0.16 -9.96
CA LEU A 7 -10.45 -0.36 -8.88
C LEU A 7 -10.07 0.72 -7.87
N ALA A 8 -9.68 1.91 -8.33
CA ALA A 8 -9.36 3.03 -7.47
C ALA A 8 -10.56 3.45 -6.61
N THR A 9 -11.76 3.46 -7.19
CA THR A 9 -13.01 3.75 -6.47
C THR A 9 -13.24 2.75 -5.34
N GLU A 10 -13.06 1.46 -5.60
CA GLU A 10 -13.19 0.40 -4.59
C GLU A 10 -12.16 0.53 -3.47
N VAL A 11 -10.91 0.85 -3.81
CA VAL A 11 -9.82 1.03 -2.84
C VAL A 11 -10.04 2.25 -1.95
N ILE A 12 -10.46 3.37 -2.54
CA ILE A 12 -10.79 4.61 -1.81
C ILE A 12 -11.97 4.35 -0.89
N GLY A 13 -13.02 3.69 -1.37
CA GLY A 13 -14.19 3.31 -0.57
C GLY A 13 -13.81 2.47 0.65
N ALA A 14 -12.99 1.44 0.46
CA ALA A 14 -12.48 0.60 1.55
C ALA A 14 -11.66 1.43 2.57
N SER A 15 -10.79 2.32 2.10
CA SER A 15 -9.97 3.18 2.96
C SER A 15 -10.82 4.13 3.82
N ILE A 16 -11.89 4.68 3.25
CA ILE A 16 -12.85 5.51 3.99
C ILE A 16 -13.57 4.69 5.06
N THR A 17 -14.01 3.47 4.75
CA THR A 17 -14.63 2.56 5.72
C THR A 17 -13.69 2.25 6.87
N VAL A 18 -12.44 1.95 6.58
CA VAL A 18 -11.41 1.68 7.60
C VAL A 18 -11.21 2.90 8.49
N HIS A 19 -11.04 4.10 7.90
CA HIS A 19 -10.84 5.32 8.68
C HIS A 19 -12.06 5.67 9.55
N LYS A 20 -13.28 5.47 9.04
CA LYS A 20 -14.52 5.66 9.82
C LYS A 20 -14.65 4.66 10.97
N THR A 21 -14.18 3.43 10.78
CA THR A 21 -14.29 2.35 11.77
C THR A 21 -13.25 2.48 12.87
N LEU A 22 -11.98 2.71 12.49
CA LEU A 22 -10.87 2.79 13.43
C LEU A 22 -10.75 4.18 14.07
N GLY A 23 -11.08 5.23 13.34
CA GLY A 23 -10.80 6.60 13.75
C GLY A 23 -9.31 6.98 13.64
N PRO A 24 -8.99 8.26 13.82
CA PRO A 24 -7.61 8.74 13.78
C PRO A 24 -6.79 8.26 14.99
N GLY A 25 -5.48 8.05 14.80
CA GLY A 25 -4.53 7.82 15.90
C GLY A 25 -4.17 6.37 16.20
N LEU A 26 -4.66 5.39 15.41
CA LEU A 26 -4.19 4.00 15.49
C LEU A 26 -2.89 3.76 14.71
N LEU A 27 -2.24 2.65 15.05
CA LEU A 27 -1.02 2.18 14.40
C LEU A 27 -1.26 1.84 12.93
N GLU A 28 -0.24 2.08 12.10
CA GLU A 28 -0.24 1.72 10.68
C GLU A 28 -0.52 0.23 10.46
N SER A 29 -0.01 -0.65 11.32
CA SER A 29 -0.28 -2.10 11.26
C SER A 29 -1.77 -2.42 11.34
N ALA A 30 -2.53 -1.73 12.20
CA ALA A 30 -3.97 -1.90 12.30
C ALA A 30 -4.67 -1.44 11.02
N TYR A 31 -4.28 -0.28 10.47
CA TYR A 31 -4.81 0.22 9.20
C TYR A 31 -4.56 -0.76 8.05
N LYS A 32 -3.35 -1.34 7.95
CA LYS A 32 -2.99 -2.32 6.93
C LYS A 32 -3.83 -3.58 7.01
N GLU A 33 -4.02 -4.15 8.20
CA GLU A 33 -4.82 -5.36 8.38
C GLU A 33 -6.29 -5.15 8.03
N PHE A 34 -6.87 -4.03 8.48
CA PHE A 34 -8.28 -3.71 8.20
C PHE A 34 -8.52 -3.41 6.72
N LEU A 35 -7.61 -2.67 6.07
CA LEU A 35 -7.73 -2.39 4.64
C LEU A 35 -7.61 -3.66 3.81
N PHE A 36 -6.65 -4.53 4.14
CA PHE A 36 -6.54 -5.84 3.48
C PHE A 36 -7.83 -6.64 3.62
N TYR A 37 -8.39 -6.72 4.82
CA TYR A 37 -9.65 -7.43 5.06
C TYR A 37 -10.81 -6.86 4.24
N GLU A 38 -10.99 -5.54 4.21
CA GLU A 38 -12.08 -4.90 3.45
C GLU A 38 -11.97 -5.13 1.94
N LEU A 39 -10.75 -5.06 1.38
CA LEU A 39 -10.51 -5.32 -0.03
C LEU A 39 -10.68 -6.80 -0.39
N PHE A 40 -10.19 -7.70 0.46
CA PHE A 40 -10.36 -9.14 0.29
C PHE A 40 -11.83 -9.54 0.31
N LYS A 41 -12.61 -8.97 1.23
CA LYS A 41 -14.06 -9.18 1.33
C LYS A 41 -14.83 -8.70 0.09
N LYS A 42 -14.31 -7.69 -0.61
CA LYS A 42 -14.83 -7.21 -1.91
C LYS A 42 -14.46 -8.13 -3.09
N GLY A 43 -13.76 -9.24 -2.85
CA GLY A 43 -13.34 -10.20 -3.87
C GLY A 43 -12.11 -9.75 -4.65
N LEU A 44 -11.40 -8.72 -4.19
CA LEU A 44 -10.17 -8.28 -4.83
C LEU A 44 -9.00 -9.19 -4.45
N TYR A 45 -8.14 -9.45 -5.42
CA TYR A 45 -6.84 -10.05 -5.16
C TYR A 45 -5.89 -9.00 -4.61
N VAL A 46 -5.44 -9.18 -3.37
CA VAL A 46 -4.59 -8.22 -2.65
C VAL A 46 -3.43 -8.96 -2.00
N GLU A 47 -2.26 -8.34 -2.03
CA GLU A 47 -1.07 -8.81 -1.34
C GLU A 47 -0.58 -7.72 -0.38
N LYS A 48 -0.25 -8.09 0.86
CA LYS A 48 0.35 -7.17 1.85
C LYS A 48 1.87 -7.19 1.73
N GLU A 49 2.48 -6.03 1.97
CA GLU A 49 3.93 -5.89 2.15
C GLU A 49 4.75 -6.57 1.06
N LYS A 50 4.26 -6.50 -0.20
CA LYS A 50 4.98 -7.04 -1.35
C LYS A 50 6.37 -6.38 -1.38
N PRO A 51 7.46 -7.16 -1.28
CA PRO A 51 8.80 -6.60 -1.27
C PRO A 51 9.01 -5.82 -2.55
N LEU A 52 9.17 -4.50 -2.43
CA LEU A 52 9.48 -3.66 -3.57
C LEU A 52 10.90 -4.04 -4.02
N HIS A 53 11.04 -4.60 -5.22
CA HIS A 53 12.34 -4.90 -5.77
C HIS A 53 13.07 -3.56 -6.02
N TRP A 54 14.02 -3.24 -5.16
CA TRP A 54 14.71 -1.96 -5.02
C TRP A 54 15.73 -1.73 -6.14
N TYR A 55 15.32 -1.78 -7.41
CA TYR A 55 16.26 -1.61 -8.52
C TYR A 55 16.73 -0.15 -8.72
N ILE A 56 16.14 0.83 -8.01
CA ILE A 56 16.42 2.26 -8.22
C ILE A 56 16.77 2.93 -6.90
N LYS A 57 17.96 2.63 -6.36
CA LYS A 57 18.78 3.58 -5.56
C LYS A 57 20.15 3.07 -5.11
N LYS A 58 20.67 1.96 -5.64
CA LYS A 58 22.05 1.55 -5.30
C LYS A 58 23.09 2.37 -6.07
N LEU A 59 22.79 2.78 -7.31
CA LEU A 59 23.79 3.39 -8.22
C LEU A 59 24.26 4.79 -7.80
N GLU A 60 23.46 5.55 -7.05
CA GLU A 60 23.92 6.87 -6.56
C GLU A 60 24.82 6.77 -5.32
N TRP A 61 24.72 5.68 -4.54
CA TRP A 61 25.52 5.53 -3.33
C TRP A 61 26.97 5.13 -3.64
N ILE A 62 27.18 4.35 -4.70
CA ILE A 62 28.51 3.89 -5.13
C ILE A 62 29.28 4.97 -5.93
N ALA A 63 28.60 6.02 -6.40
CA ALA A 63 29.25 7.14 -7.09
C ALA A 63 29.77 8.22 -6.12
N GLY A 64 29.35 8.20 -4.84
CA GLY A 64 29.70 9.21 -3.84
C GLY A 64 30.72 8.78 -2.78
N THR A 65 31.05 7.49 -2.66
CA THR A 65 32.08 7.01 -1.74
C THR A 65 33.28 6.50 -2.53
N GLY A 66 34.29 7.34 -2.71
CA GLY A 66 35.60 6.94 -3.22
C GLY A 66 36.29 5.97 -2.25
N LEU A 67 35.97 4.69 -2.38
CA LEU A 67 36.63 3.53 -1.77
C LEU A 67 36.55 2.40 -2.82
N ILE A 68 37.49 2.28 -3.76
CA ILE A 68 38.80 1.61 -3.60
C ILE A 68 39.52 1.80 -2.26
#